data_AF-A0A2T0Q7G6-F1
#
_entry.id   AF-A0A2T0Q7G6-F1
#
_cell.length_a   1.000
_cell.length_b   1.000
_cell.length_c   1.000
_cell.angle_alpha   90.00
_cell.angle_beta   90.00
_cell.angle_gamma   90.00
#
_symmetry.space_group_name_H-M   'P 1'
#
loop_
_entity.id
_entity.type
_entity.pdbx_description
1 polymer ?
#
loop_
_entity_poly.entity_id
_entity_poly.type
_entity_poly.pdbx_seq_one_letter_code
_entity_poly.pdbx_strand_id
1 'polypeptide(L)' 'MSRRRGAAGTEATLIDRVRRDEGMPDGRGLTYMVSGDDLRKGAALNAVQPAELVCAHMREDTA' A
#
# COMPACT_ATOMS: atom_id res chain seq x y z
N MET A 1 -9.26 -23.75 5.60
CA MET A 1 -9.34 -23.07 4.28
C MET A 1 -9.08 -21.58 4.47
N SER A 2 -7.87 -21.11 4.16
CA SER A 2 -7.58 -19.66 4.13
C SER A 2 -8.29 -19.04 2.93
N ARG A 3 -9.28 -18.18 3.16
CA ARG A 3 -9.90 -17.39 2.10
C ARG A 3 -8.85 -16.42 1.58
N ARG A 4 -8.21 -16.72 0.44
CA ARG A 4 -7.45 -15.69 -0.29
C ARG A 4 -8.43 -14.62 -0.75
N ARG A 5 -8.45 -13.48 -0.06
CA ARG A 5 -9.17 -12.28 -0.51
C ARG A 5 -8.33 -11.65 -1.62
N GLY A 6 -8.93 -11.41 -2.78
CA GLY A 6 -8.31 -10.64 -3.85
C GLY A 6 -8.19 -9.16 -3.48
N ALA A 7 -7.34 -8.41 -4.19
CA ALA A 7 -7.08 -7.01 -3.88
C ALA A 7 -8.24 -6.06 -4.23
N ALA A 8 -9.06 -6.41 -5.23
CA ALA A 8 -10.19 -5.61 -5.67
C ALA A 8 -11.22 -5.39 -4.54
N GLY A 9 -11.70 -4.16 -4.40
CA GLY A 9 -12.63 -3.73 -3.36
C GLY A 9 -11.98 -3.50 -2.00
N THR A 10 -10.67 -3.75 -1.86
CA THR A 10 -9.95 -3.55 -0.60
C THR A 10 -9.12 -2.27 -0.63
N GLU A 11 -8.78 -1.75 0.55
CA GLU A 11 -7.95 -0.56 0.70
C GLU A 11 -6.46 -0.89 0.85
N ALA A 12 -6.16 -2.17 1.15
CA ALA A 12 -4.81 -2.64 1.39
C ALA A 12 -4.08 -2.91 0.08
N THR A 13 -2.80 -2.55 0.05
CA THR A 13 -1.85 -3.11 -0.91
C THR A 13 -1.34 -4.43 -0.37
N LEU A 14 -1.62 -5.52 -1.09
CA LEU A 14 -1.25 -6.87 -0.70
C LEU A 14 0.14 -7.20 -1.24
N ILE A 15 0.96 -7.84 -0.41
CA ILE A 15 2.30 -8.30 -0.76
C ILE A 15 2.35 -9.82 -0.59
N ASP A 16 2.88 -10.52 -1.59
CA ASP A 16 3.08 -11.97 -1.57
C ASP A 16 4.47 -12.33 -2.13
N ARG A 17 4.89 -13.58 -1.93
CA ARG A 17 6.12 -14.17 -2.47
C ARG A 17 7.38 -13.39 -2.13
N VAL A 18 7.43 -12.84 -0.91
CA VAL A 18 8.63 -12.15 -0.40
C VAL A 18 9.76 -13.15 -0.23
N ARG A 19 10.88 -12.89 -0.90
CA ARG A 19 12.10 -13.70 -0.81
C ARG A 19 13.34 -12.83 -1.02
N ARG A 20 14.51 -13.34 -0.60
CA ARG A 20 15.78 -12.73 -1.00
C ARG A 20 15.95 -12.86 -2.52
N ASP A 21 16.55 -11.84 -3.10
CA ASP A 21 16.99 -11.86 -4.49
C ASP A 21 18.45 -12.32 -4.54
N GLU A 22 18.67 -13.46 -5.20
CA GLU A 22 19.99 -14.08 -5.35
C GLU A 22 20.88 -13.35 -6.36
N GLY A 23 20.29 -12.50 -7.22
CA GLY A 23 21.04 -11.69 -8.17
C GLY A 23 21.73 -10.47 -7.55
N MET A 24 21.39 -10.11 -6.31
CA MET A 24 21.93 -8.93 -5.64
C MET A 24 23.10 -9.28 -4.71
N PRO A 25 24.26 -8.62 -4.85
CA PRO A 25 25.40 -8.83 -3.96
C PRO A 25 25.07 -8.63 -2.48
N ASP A 26 25.81 -9.32 -1.63
CA ASP A 26 25.71 -9.27 -0.16
C ASP A 26 24.32 -9.64 0.39
N GLY A 27 23.49 -10.32 -0.42
CA GLY A 27 22.15 -10.73 -0.03
C GLY A 27 21.21 -9.57 0.32
N ARG A 28 21.47 -8.37 -0.21
CA ARG A 28 20.67 -7.15 0.06
C ARG A 28 19.44 -7.00 -0.84
N GLY A 29 19.24 -7.91 -1.79
CA GLY A 29 18.11 -7.86 -2.70
C GLY A 29 16.86 -8.54 -2.13
N LEU A 30 15.69 -8.02 -2.52
CA LEU A 30 14.38 -8.58 -2.21
C LEU A 30 13.56 -8.66 -3.49
N THR A 31 12.91 -9.81 -3.69
CA THR A 31 11.88 -9.98 -4.71
C THR A 31 10.55 -10.24 -4.02
N TYR A 32 9.49 -9.61 -4.51
CA TYR A 32 8.13 -9.78 -4.01
C TYR A 32 7.13 -9.46 -5.13
N MET A 33 5.88 -9.84 -4.93
CA MET A 33 4.76 -9.53 -5.81
C MET A 33 3.75 -8.65 -5.09
N VAL A 34 3.20 -7.67 -5.80
CA VAL A 34 2.27 -6.69 -5.24
C VAL A 34 0.94 -6.76 -5.98
N SER A 35 -0.17 -6.61 -5.25
CA SER A 35 -1.51 -6.47 -5.83
C SER A 35 -2.31 -5.43 -5.06
N GLY A 36 -3.04 -4.59 -5.78
CA GLY A 36 -3.88 -3.52 -5.22
C GLY A 36 -5.08 -3.27 -6.13
N ASP A 37 -6.11 -2.63 -5.59
CA ASP A 37 -7.21 -2.05 -6.37
C ASP A 37 -6.74 -0.70 -6.93
N ASP A 38 -6.75 -0.58 -8.26
CA ASP A 38 -6.27 0.58 -9.02
C ASP A 38 -7.21 1.78 -8.90
N LEU A 39 -8.52 1.56 -8.85
CA LEU A 39 -9.51 2.63 -8.69
C LEU A 39 -9.59 3.12 -7.24
N ARG A 40 -9.44 2.23 -6.26
CA ARG A 40 -9.44 2.57 -4.83
C ARG A 40 -8.08 3.08 -4.38
N LYS A 41 -7.18 2.18 -3.94
CA LYS A 41 -5.90 2.59 -3.39
C LYS A 41 -5.01 3.23 -4.46
N GLY A 42 -5.10 2.79 -5.72
CA GLY A 42 -4.34 3.36 -6.82
C GLY A 42 -4.77 4.77 -7.26
N ALA A 43 -5.97 5.23 -6.90
CA ALA A 43 -6.48 6.54 -7.27
C ALA A 43 -7.25 7.23 -6.14
N ALA A 44 -8.51 6.83 -5.90
CA ALA A 44 -9.43 7.58 -5.03
C ALA A 44 -8.95 7.71 -3.59
N LEU A 45 -8.59 6.59 -2.94
CA LEU A 45 -8.20 6.59 -1.53
C LEU A 45 -6.85 7.31 -1.32
N ASN A 46 -5.91 7.17 -2.26
CA ASN A 46 -4.65 7.92 -2.22
C ASN A 46 -4.85 9.43 -2.37
N ALA A 47 -5.93 9.92 -3.00
CA ALA A 47 -6.24 11.34 -3.07
C ALA A 47 -6.90 11.85 -1.79
N VAL A 48 -7.78 11.05 -1.18
CA VAL A 48 -8.50 11.42 0.05
C VAL A 48 -7.58 11.45 1.27
N GLN A 49 -6.72 10.44 1.44
CA GLN A 49 -5.83 10.31 2.62
C GLN A 49 -4.95 11.56 2.90
N PRO A 50 -4.21 12.13 1.94
CA PRO A 50 -3.46 13.35 2.18
C PRO A 50 -4.37 14.57 2.44
N ALA A 51 -5.54 14.64 1.81
CA ALA A 51 -6.49 15.71 2.08
C ALA A 51 -7.01 15.65 3.53
N GLU A 52 -7.26 14.46 4.06
CA GLU A 52 -7.62 14.25 5.47
C GLU A 52 -6.51 14.74 6.40
N LEU A 53 -5.25 14.41 6.10
CA LEU A 53 -4.09 14.87 6.88
C LEU A 53 -3.94 16.39 6.86
N VAL A 54 -4.09 17.03 5.69
CA VAL A 54 -4.07 18.50 5.58
C VAL A 54 -5.20 19.12 6.38
N CYS A 55 -6.42 18.59 6.26
CA CYS A 55 -7.55 19.08 7.03
C CYS A 55 -7.37 18.88 8.55
N ALA A 56 -6.68 17.82 8.98
CA ALA A 56 -6.34 17.62 10.38
C ALA A 56 -5.33 18.66 10.85
N HIS A 57 -4.25 18.88 10.08
CA HIS A 57 -3.22 19.86 10.39
C HIS A 57 -3.78 21.29 10.49
N MET A 58 -4.64 21.71 9.55
CA MET A 58 -5.27 23.03 9.60
C MET A 58 -6.15 23.22 10.84
N ARG A 59 -6.78 22.16 11.36
CA ARG A 59 -7.58 22.23 12.58
C ARG A 59 -6.72 22.38 13.83
N GLU A 60 -5.55 21.75 13.85
CA GLU A 60 -4.57 21.91 14.93
C GLU A 60 -3.98 23.33 14.95
N ASP A 61 -3.66 23.92 13.80
CA ASP A 61 -3.11 25.28 13.69
C ASP A 61 -4.11 26.39 14.07
N THR A 62 -5.42 26.07 14.05
CA THR A 62 -6.49 27.03 14.40
C THR A 62 -6.94 26.90 15.87
N ALA A 63 -6.38 25.95 16.63
CA ALA A 63 -6.70 25.68 18.04
C ALA A 63 -5.68 26.33 18.99
#